data_AF-A0A3N7D7R4-F1
#
_entry.id   AF-A0A3N7D7R4-F1
#
_cell.length_a   1.000
_cell.length_b   1.000
_cell.length_c   1.000
_cell.angle_alpha   90.00
_cell.angle_beta   90.00
_cell.angle_gamma   90.00
#
_symmetry.space_group_name_H-M   'P 1'
#
loop_
_entity.id
_entity.type
_entity.pdbx_description
1 polymer ?
#
loop_
_entity_poly.entity_id
_entity_poly.type
_entity_poly.pdbx_seq_one_letter_code
_entity_poly.pdbx_strand_id
1 'polypeptide(L)'
;MLNFLRFHLGAVLSRFAKRRRYKFADMPGWLLLFLAAASGAQAAFYQNILSDVGPMYLKAFDKVGVMGLGATGTILTIALGYCVLVFFVSGLLFARTADILKNRWLP
;
A
#
# COMPACT_ATOMS: atom_id res chain seq x y z
N MET A 1 -21.55 -7.23 -27.50
CA MET A 1 -20.10 -6.99 -27.31
C MET A 1 -19.63 -6.95 -25.85
N LEU A 2 -20.47 -6.65 -24.85
CA LEU A 2 -20.05 -6.57 -23.43
C LEU A 2 -19.75 -7.92 -22.73
N ASN A 3 -20.28 -9.04 -23.23
CA ASN A 3 -20.07 -10.37 -22.62
C ASN A 3 -18.69 -10.99 -22.93
N PHE A 4 -18.04 -10.56 -24.00
CA PHE A 4 -16.73 -11.10 -24.41
C PHE A 4 -15.59 -10.58 -23.52
N LEU A 5 -15.66 -9.30 -23.10
CA LEU A 5 -14.68 -8.70 -22.17
C LEU A 5 -14.72 -9.34 -20.78
N ARG A 6 -15.92 -9.62 -20.24
CA ARG A 6 -16.08 -10.24 -18.92
C ARG A 6 -15.47 -11.64 -18.84
N PHE A 7 -15.61 -12.42 -19.91
CA PHE A 7 -15.06 -13.78 -19.97
C PHE A 7 -13.53 -13.78 -20.04
N HIS A 8 -12.95 -12.87 -20.84
CA HIS A 8 -11.49 -12.73 -20.92
C HIS A 8 -10.87 -12.16 -19.65
N LEU A 9 -11.48 -11.15 -19.01
CA LEU A 9 -10.99 -10.66 -17.71
C LEU A 9 -11.08 -11.74 -16.62
N GLY A 10 -12.19 -12.49 -16.56
CA GLY A 10 -12.34 -13.60 -15.61
C GLY A 10 -11.34 -14.74 -15.84
N ALA A 11 -11.03 -15.05 -17.11
CA ALA A 11 -10.04 -16.05 -17.47
C ALA A 11 -8.59 -15.60 -17.15
N VAL A 12 -8.27 -14.31 -17.34
CA VAL A 12 -6.97 -13.75 -16.97
C VAL A 12 -6.82 -13.69 -15.44
N LEU A 13 -7.85 -13.26 -14.71
CA LEU A 13 -7.87 -13.22 -13.24
C LEU A 13 -7.75 -14.62 -12.62
N SER A 14 -8.44 -15.62 -13.16
CA SER A 14 -8.38 -17.01 -12.69
C SER A 14 -7.05 -17.69 -13.02
N ARG A 15 -6.42 -17.36 -14.16
CA ARG A 15 -5.04 -17.81 -14.47
C ARG A 15 -3.99 -17.14 -13.60
N PHE A 16 -4.19 -15.89 -13.18
CA PHE A 16 -3.34 -15.24 -12.18
C PHE A 16 -3.51 -15.84 -10.77
N ALA A 17 -4.74 -16.20 -10.38
CA ALA A 17 -5.01 -16.84 -9.10
C ALA A 17 -4.38 -18.23 -8.95
N LYS A 18 -4.07 -18.91 -10.06
CA LYS A 18 -3.44 -20.24 -10.10
C LYS A 18 -1.90 -20.24 -10.10
N ARG A 19 -1.23 -19.09 -10.18
CA ARG A 19 0.21 -19.03 -9.94
C ARG A 19 0.45 -19.24 -8.46
N ARG A 20 1.04 -20.40 -8.10
CA ARG A 20 1.48 -20.80 -6.75
C ARG A 20 1.62 -19.58 -5.84
N ARG A 21 0.64 -19.35 -4.96
CA ARG A 21 0.77 -18.39 -3.87
C ARG A 21 1.90 -18.93 -3.00
N TYR A 22 3.12 -18.48 -3.25
CA TYR A 22 4.20 -18.58 -2.28
C TYR A 22 3.63 -17.95 -1.01
N LYS A 23 3.29 -18.78 -0.02
CA LYS A 23 2.78 -18.26 1.24
C LYS A 23 3.97 -17.59 1.89
N PHE A 24 3.80 -16.39 2.43
CA PHE A 24 4.82 -15.77 3.27
C PHE A 24 5.25 -16.73 4.41
N ALA A 25 4.36 -17.64 4.83
CA ALA A 25 4.62 -18.73 5.75
C ALA A 25 5.59 -19.81 5.26
N ASP A 26 5.98 -19.85 3.98
CA ASP A 26 6.98 -20.77 3.42
C ASP A 26 8.33 -20.07 3.21
N MET A 27 8.42 -18.75 3.41
CA MET A 27 9.66 -17.99 3.23
C MET A 27 10.65 -18.23 4.38
N PRO A 28 11.97 -18.19 4.10
CA PRO A 28 13.00 -18.26 5.14
C PRO A 28 12.82 -17.14 6.17
N GLY A 29 13.06 -17.43 7.45
CA GLY A 29 12.88 -16.45 8.54
C GLY A 29 13.70 -15.17 8.35
N TRP A 30 14.94 -15.28 7.87
CA TRP A 30 15.79 -14.12 7.56
C TRP A 30 15.23 -13.27 6.42
N LEU A 31 14.64 -13.89 5.40
CA LEU A 31 14.03 -13.19 4.27
C LEU A 31 12.77 -12.43 4.72
N LEU A 32 11.96 -13.04 5.58
CA LEU A 32 10.82 -12.37 6.22
C LEU A 32 11.27 -11.21 7.10
N LEU A 33 12.41 -11.34 7.80
CA LEU A 33 12.97 -10.28 8.63
C LEU A 33 13.38 -9.07 7.78
N PHE A 34 14.09 -9.29 6.67
CA PHE A 34 14.44 -8.22 5.75
C PHE A 34 13.22 -7.58 5.10
N LEU A 35 12.21 -8.38 4.74
CA LEU A 35 10.96 -7.88 4.18
C LEU A 35 10.18 -7.04 5.20
N ALA A 36 10.12 -7.47 6.46
CA ALA A 36 9.54 -6.71 7.56
C ALA A 36 10.32 -5.40 7.78
N ALA A 37 11.64 -5.46 7.88
CA ALA A 37 12.46 -4.26 8.07
C ALA A 37 12.31 -3.26 6.91
N ALA A 38 12.32 -3.72 5.66
CA ALA A 38 12.17 -2.87 4.49
C ALA A 38 10.77 -2.25 4.39
N SER A 39 9.71 -3.04 4.59
CA SER A 39 8.33 -2.55 4.57
C SER A 39 8.03 -1.61 5.75
N GLY A 40 8.57 -1.90 6.93
CA GLY A 40 8.50 -1.04 8.11
C GLY A 40 9.23 0.28 7.91
N ALA A 41 10.46 0.26 7.36
CA ALA A 41 11.21 1.47 7.05
C ALA A 41 10.49 2.34 6.01
N GLN A 42 9.91 1.71 4.99
CA GLN A 42 9.13 2.42 3.97
C GLN A 42 7.86 3.04 4.57
N ALA A 43 7.14 2.31 5.42
CA ALA A 43 5.98 2.85 6.14
C ALA A 43 6.38 4.04 7.04
N ALA A 44 7.46 3.94 7.81
CA ALA A 44 7.96 5.03 8.65
C ALA A 44 8.35 6.27 7.82
N PHE A 45 8.98 6.08 6.66
CA PHE A 45 9.31 7.17 5.75
C PHE A 45 8.06 7.91 5.25
N TYR A 46 7.07 7.17 4.75
CA TYR A 46 5.82 7.78 4.29
C TYR A 46 5.00 8.37 5.44
N GLN A 47 5.09 7.82 6.65
CA GLN A 47 4.47 8.40 7.84
C GLN A 47 5.05 9.78 8.15
N ASN A 48 6.38 9.95 8.09
CA ASN A 48 7.03 11.25 8.29
C ASN A 48 6.61 12.26 7.22
N ILE A 49 6.54 11.84 5.95
CA ILE A 49 6.06 12.73 4.87
C ILE A 49 4.59 13.12 5.12
N LEU A 50 3.74 12.16 5.49
CA LEU A 50 2.32 12.41 5.74
C LEU A 50 2.08 13.24 7.00
N SER A 51 2.91 13.13 8.03
CA SER A 51 2.80 13.94 9.25
C SER A 51 3.14 15.40 9.00
N ASP A 52 4.08 15.67 8.09
CA ASP A 52 4.50 17.03 7.78
C ASP A 52 3.58 17.68 6.73
N VAL A 53 3.33 16.97 5.63
CA VAL A 53 2.60 17.50 4.47
C VAL A 53 1.09 17.36 4.64
N GLY A 54 0.60 16.32 5.30
CA GLY A 54 -0.82 16.05 5.48
C GLY A 54 -1.58 17.19 6.18
N PRO A 55 -1.13 17.67 7.35
CA PRO A 55 -1.78 18.78 8.04
C PRO A 55 -1.76 20.09 7.24
N MET A 56 -0.66 20.36 6.52
CA MET A 56 -0.56 21.54 5.66
C MET A 56 -1.54 21.47 4.48
N TYR A 57 -1.65 20.30 3.85
CA TYR A 57 -2.60 20.06 2.78
C TYR A 57 -4.05 20.19 3.26
N LEU A 58 -4.40 19.60 4.40
CA LEU A 58 -5.75 19.71 4.96
C LEU A 58 -6.12 21.16 5.30
N LYS A 59 -5.19 21.95 5.85
CA LYS A 59 -5.38 23.39 6.10
C LYS A 59 -5.57 24.20 4.82
N ALA A 60 -4.87 23.86 3.74
CA ALA A 60 -5.03 24.51 2.45
C ALA A 60 -6.37 24.11 1.80
N PHE A 61 -6.75 22.84 1.92
CA PHE A 61 -7.99 22.28 1.42
C PHE A 61 -9.23 22.88 2.10
N ASP A 62 -9.20 23.02 3.43
CA ASP A 62 -10.28 23.60 4.22
C ASP A 62 -10.56 25.08 3.87
N LYS A 63 -9.51 25.82 3.48
CA LYS A 63 -9.62 27.24 3.11
C LYS A 63 -10.11 27.51 1.70
N VAL A 64 -9.81 26.61 0.75
CA VAL A 64 -9.94 26.90 -0.69
C VAL A 64 -10.89 25.91 -1.40
N GLY A 65 -11.17 24.76 -0.79
CA GLY A 65 -11.94 23.68 -1.39
C GLY A 65 -11.25 23.05 -2.60
N VAL A 66 -11.70 21.85 -3.01
CA VAL A 66 -11.13 21.08 -4.15
C VAL A 66 -11.07 21.93 -5.43
N MET A 67 -12.06 22.80 -5.65
CA MET A 67 -12.21 23.57 -6.89
C MET A 67 -11.28 24.79 -6.98
N GLY A 68 -10.80 25.35 -5.85
CA GLY A 68 -9.96 26.54 -5.87
C GLY A 68 -8.45 26.26 -5.97
N LEU A 69 -8.02 25.00 -5.79
CA LEU A 69 -6.61 24.62 -5.89
C LEU A 69 -6.14 24.39 -7.35
N GLY A 70 -7.06 24.40 -8.32
CA GLY A 70 -6.76 24.21 -9.74
C GLY A 70 -6.07 22.86 -10.04
N ALA A 71 -5.43 22.75 -11.21
CA ALA A 71 -4.72 21.54 -11.63
C ALA A 71 -3.61 21.11 -10.64
N THR A 72 -2.92 22.09 -10.04
CA THR A 72 -1.87 21.86 -9.05
C THR A 72 -2.41 21.19 -7.78
N GLY A 73 -3.60 21.59 -7.34
CA GLY A 73 -4.34 20.96 -6.25
C GLY A 73 -4.60 19.48 -6.48
N THR A 74 -5.19 19.17 -7.63
CA THR A 74 -5.54 17.79 -8.02
C THR A 74 -4.30 16.89 -8.07
N ILE A 75 -3.19 17.38 -8.63
CA ILE A 75 -1.92 16.64 -8.67
C ILE A 75 -1.43 16.36 -7.25
N LEU A 76 -1.49 17.36 -6.36
CA LEU A 76 -1.09 17.21 -4.97
C LEU A 76 -2.00 16.23 -4.21
N THR A 77 -3.32 16.26 -4.46
CA THR A 77 -4.27 15.29 -3.90
C THR A 77 -3.95 13.87 -4.33
N ILE A 78 -3.66 13.65 -5.62
CA ILE A 78 -3.31 12.34 -6.17
C ILE A 78 -1.99 11.85 -5.57
N ALA A 79 -0.99 12.73 -5.46
CA ALA A 79 0.31 12.40 -4.87
C ALA A 79 0.19 12.01 -3.39
N LEU A 80 -0.58 12.76 -2.60
CA LEU A 80 -0.87 12.44 -1.20
C LEU A 80 -1.67 11.14 -1.07
N GLY A 81 -2.69 10.94 -1.92
CA GLY A 81 -3.45 9.70 -1.96
C GLY A 81 -2.56 8.48 -2.27
N TYR A 82 -1.61 8.63 -3.18
CA TYR A 82 -0.61 7.61 -3.47
C TYR A 82 0.29 7.33 -2.25
N CYS A 83 0.77 8.37 -1.56
CA CYS A 83 1.58 8.21 -0.36
C CYS A 83 0.83 7.46 0.75
N VAL A 84 -0.45 7.78 0.98
CA VAL A 84 -1.31 7.06 1.94
C VAL A 84 -1.49 5.61 1.53
N LEU A 85 -1.71 5.34 0.24
CA LEU A 85 -1.88 3.98 -0.26
C LEU A 85 -0.60 3.15 -0.09
N VAL A 86 0.57 3.70 -0.42
CA VAL A 86 1.85 3.03 -0.24
C VAL A 86 2.13 2.80 1.25
N PHE A 87 1.90 3.80 2.11
CA PHE A 87 1.99 3.66 3.56
C PHE A 87 1.15 2.49 4.07
N PHE A 88 -0.12 2.42 3.63
CA PHE A 88 -1.03 1.36 4.06
C PHE A 88 -0.61 -0.02 3.56
N VAL A 89 -0.21 -0.15 2.30
CA VAL A 89 0.27 -1.43 1.73
C VAL A 89 1.54 -1.90 2.42
N SER A 90 2.52 -1.01 2.62
CA SER A 90 3.77 -1.33 3.31
C SER A 90 3.53 -1.65 4.79
N GLY A 91 2.64 -0.93 5.48
CA GLY A 91 2.24 -1.24 6.86
C GLY A 91 1.54 -2.59 6.99
N LEU A 92 0.67 -2.95 6.03
CA LEU A 92 0.00 -4.25 6.03
C LEU A 92 0.98 -5.39 5.74
N LEU A 93 1.92 -5.20 4.82
CA LEU A 93 3.00 -6.16 4.58
C LEU A 93 3.85 -6.35 5.84
N PHE A 94 4.23 -5.26 6.50
CA PHE A 94 4.97 -5.28 7.75
C PHE A 94 4.23 -6.09 8.83
N ALA A 95 2.97 -5.73 9.13
CA ALA A 95 2.16 -6.43 10.12
C ALA A 95 2.04 -7.94 9.84
N ARG A 96 1.81 -8.31 8.57
CA ARG A 96 1.71 -9.72 8.17
C ARG A 96 3.03 -10.47 8.34
N THR A 97 4.15 -9.86 7.97
CA THR A 97 5.47 -10.48 8.15
C THR A 97 5.86 -10.58 9.62
N ALA A 98 5.55 -9.55 10.41
CA ALA A 98 5.79 -9.50 11.86
C ALA A 98 4.96 -10.55 12.60
N ASP A 99 3.68 -10.75 12.24
CA ASP A 99 2.84 -11.81 12.82
C ASP A 99 3.40 -13.21 12.54
N ILE A 100 3.87 -13.46 11.31
CA ILE A 100 4.48 -14.75 10.94
C ILE A 100 5.79 -14.97 11.71
N LEU A 101 6.62 -13.94 11.84
CA LEU A 101 7.86 -13.98 12.62
C LEU A 101 7.56 -14.22 14.10
N LYS A 102 6.59 -13.50 14.68
CA LYS A 102 6.14 -13.67 16.06
C LYS A 102 5.72 -15.11 16.32
N ASN A 103 4.83 -15.66 15.49
CA ASN A 103 4.34 -17.03 15.65
C ASN A 103 5.42 -18.12 15.46
N ARG A 104 6.55 -17.80 14.83
CA ARG A 104 7.68 -18.74 14.63
C ARG A 104 8.72 -18.66 15.75
N TRP A 105 8.90 -17.49 16.38
CA TRP A 105 9.99 -17.23 17.32
C TRP A 105 9.53 -17.09 18.77
N LEU A 106 8.26 -16.72 18.99
CA LEU A 106 7.64 -16.57 20.31
C LEU A 106 6.45 -17.54 20.38
N PRO A 107 6.68 -18.82 20.76
CA PRO A 107 5.60 -19.79 20.96
C PRO A 107 4.66 -19.40 22.10
#